data_AF-A0AAX3NAA3-F1
#
_entry.id   AF-A0AAX3NAA3-F1
#
_cell.length_a   1.000
_cell.length_b   1.000
_cell.length_c   1.000
_cell.angle_alpha   90.00
_cell.angle_beta   90.00
_cell.angle_gamma   90.00
#
_symmetry.space_group_name_H-M   'P 1'
#
loop_
_entity.id
_entity.type
_entity.pdbx_description
1 polymer ?
#
loop_
_entity_poly.entity_id
_entity_poly.type
_entity_poly.pdbx_seq_one_letter_code
_entity_poly.pdbx_strand_id
1 'polypeptide(L)'
;MLNKNCNYIFDYVNKDNIINVFDYIRNNHNIYGFINILKLSKYYVDIYELKNAEFWLKYGIKYIKDDNLKAIFSIRLVRILYQENKFIESLSIIKCFVNMDSWKYVFLNIKGDILLSIGDRKNAKKIWLYILNNDNNIFLKYLVKLKINSIY
;
A
#
# COMPACT_ATOMS: atom_id res chain seq x y z
N MET A 1 -3.94 -17.70 31.80
CA MET A 1 -4.78 -16.49 31.77
C MET A 1 -4.03 -15.44 30.96
N LEU A 2 -4.50 -15.14 29.74
CA LEU A 2 -3.85 -14.21 28.82
C LEU A 2 -4.07 -12.77 29.29
N ASN A 3 -2.97 -12.02 29.35
CA ASN A 3 -2.86 -10.65 29.81
C ASN A 3 -3.61 -9.71 28.83
N LYS A 4 -4.66 -9.04 29.31
CA LYS A 4 -5.58 -8.19 28.54
C LYS A 4 -5.03 -6.78 28.19
N ASN A 5 -3.74 -6.53 28.36
CA ASN A 5 -3.18 -5.16 28.29
C ASN A 5 -2.06 -5.01 27.24
N CYS A 6 -2.38 -5.29 25.97
CA CYS A 6 -1.61 -4.77 24.84
C CYS A 6 -2.49 -3.85 23.97
N ASN A 7 -3.12 -2.85 24.60
CA ASN A 7 -3.68 -1.69 23.92
C ASN A 7 -2.63 -0.58 23.89
N TYR A 8 -1.60 -0.74 23.06
CA TYR A 8 -0.82 0.40 22.60
C TYR A 8 -1.25 0.68 21.16
N ILE A 9 -1.97 1.80 20.95
CA ILE A 9 -2.13 2.58 19.69
C ILE A 9 -3.57 2.84 19.16
N PHE A 10 -4.68 2.33 19.73
CA PHE A 10 -6.01 2.50 19.09
C PHE A 10 -6.98 3.57 19.66
N ASP A 11 -6.67 4.29 20.73
CA ASP A 11 -7.69 5.10 21.43
C ASP A 11 -7.92 6.55 20.94
N TYR A 12 -7.38 6.99 19.80
CA TYR A 12 -7.44 8.43 19.44
C TYR A 12 -8.20 8.82 18.17
N VAL A 13 -8.95 7.92 17.54
CA VAL A 13 -9.79 8.27 16.38
C VAL A 13 -11.27 8.00 16.69
N ASN A 14 -11.90 8.92 17.43
CA ASN A 14 -13.36 9.08 17.46
C ASN A 14 -13.77 10.15 16.41
N LYS A 15 -15.04 10.20 15.97
CA LYS A 15 -15.54 11.14 14.96
C LYS A 15 -15.13 12.60 15.23
N ASP A 16 -15.15 13.04 16.48
CA ASP A 16 -14.76 14.41 16.86
C ASP A 16 -13.25 14.67 16.69
N ASN A 17 -12.41 13.63 16.85
CA ASN A 17 -10.97 13.74 16.62
C ASN A 17 -10.61 13.71 15.13
N ILE A 18 -11.45 13.14 14.25
CA ILE A 18 -11.18 13.09 12.80
C ILE A 18 -11.17 14.49 12.20
N ILE A 19 -12.06 15.39 12.64
CA ILE A 19 -12.12 16.78 12.18
C ILE A 19 -10.83 17.52 12.57
N ASN A 20 -10.38 17.39 13.82
CA ASN A 20 -9.12 17.99 14.28
C ASN A 20 -7.91 17.45 13.52
N VAL A 21 -7.90 16.16 13.19
CA VAL A 21 -6.86 15.54 12.35
C VAL A 21 -6.89 16.09 10.93
N PHE A 22 -8.06 16.33 10.36
CA PHE A 22 -8.23 16.92 9.03
C PHE A 22 -7.62 18.33 8.96
N ASP A 23 -7.98 19.20 9.90
CA ASP A 23 -7.47 20.57 9.95
C ASP A 23 -5.96 20.59 10.17
N TYR A 24 -5.46 19.71 11.04
CA TYR A 24 -4.02 19.55 11.23
C TYR A 24 -3.31 19.16 9.93
N ILE A 25 -3.80 18.17 9.19
CA ILE A 25 -3.21 17.71 7.93
C ILE A 25 -3.21 18.82 6.88
N ARG A 26 -4.32 19.56 6.74
CA ARG A 26 -4.44 20.66 5.77
C ARG A 26 -3.44 21.78 6.04
N ASN A 27 -3.18 22.06 7.33
CA ASN A 27 -2.26 23.11 7.74
C ASN A 27 -0.79 22.65 7.82
N ASN A 28 -0.51 21.34 7.75
CA ASN A 28 0.83 20.78 7.97
C ASN A 28 1.21 19.71 6.92
N HIS A 29 1.77 20.14 5.80
CA HIS A 29 2.35 19.24 4.78
C HIS A 29 3.81 18.84 5.11
N ASN A 30 4.03 18.35 6.32
CA ASN A 30 5.31 17.81 6.80
C ASN A 30 5.18 16.32 7.17
N ILE A 31 6.28 15.71 7.60
CA ILE A 31 6.33 14.27 7.93
C ILE A 31 5.26 13.86 8.96
N TYR A 32 4.96 14.71 9.95
CA TYR A 32 3.95 14.42 10.96
C TYR A 32 2.53 14.44 10.39
N GLY A 33 2.23 15.41 9.51
CA GLY A 33 0.97 15.44 8.76
C GLY A 33 0.78 14.18 7.91
N PHE A 34 1.83 13.75 7.20
CA PHE A 34 1.77 12.52 6.39
C PHE A 34 1.61 11.25 7.23
N ILE A 35 2.25 11.17 8.40
CA ILE A 35 2.04 10.05 9.34
C ILE A 35 0.57 9.99 9.80
N ASN A 36 -0.07 11.14 10.06
CA ASN A 36 -1.49 11.18 10.40
C ASN A 36 -2.38 10.69 9.25
N ILE A 37 -2.06 11.05 7.99
CA ILE A 37 -2.76 10.49 6.83
C ILE A 37 -2.61 8.95 6.79
N LEU A 38 -1.42 8.41 7.02
CA LEU A 38 -1.21 6.96 7.04
C LEU A 38 -2.01 6.27 8.14
N LYS A 39 -2.10 6.86 9.33
CA LYS A 39 -2.92 6.36 10.43
C LYS A 39 -4.40 6.38 10.08
N LEU A 40 -4.88 7.50 9.54
CA LEU A 40 -6.28 7.69 9.17
C LEU A 40 -6.68 6.74 8.03
N SER A 41 -5.83 6.56 7.01
CA SER A 41 -6.05 5.57 5.96
C SER A 41 -6.15 4.15 6.51
N LYS A 42 -5.33 3.80 7.52
CA LYS A 42 -5.38 2.49 8.16
C LYS A 42 -6.69 2.32 8.93
N TYR A 43 -7.09 3.31 9.72
CA TYR A 43 -8.35 3.30 10.44
C TYR A 43 -9.53 3.01 9.50
N TYR A 44 -9.60 3.73 8.36
CA TYR A 44 -10.65 3.52 7.38
C TYR A 44 -10.61 2.13 6.72
N VAL A 45 -9.42 1.55 6.49
CA VAL A 45 -9.31 0.15 6.04
C VAL A 45 -9.82 -0.81 7.11
N ASP A 46 -9.49 -0.59 8.38
CA ASP A 46 -9.88 -1.46 9.50
C ASP A 46 -11.41 -1.49 9.70
N ILE A 47 -12.12 -0.40 9.37
CA ILE A 47 -13.59 -0.33 9.38
C ILE A 47 -14.24 -0.54 7.99
N TYR A 48 -13.47 -1.02 7.00
CA TYR A 48 -13.94 -1.33 5.65
C TYR A 48 -14.46 -0.12 4.81
N GLU A 49 -14.13 1.10 5.22
CA GLU A 49 -14.43 2.33 4.48
C GLU A 49 -13.32 2.64 3.45
N LEU A 50 -13.14 1.76 2.47
CA LEU A 50 -12.01 1.80 1.53
C LEU A 50 -11.92 3.11 0.72
N LYS A 51 -13.06 3.70 0.35
CA LYS A 51 -13.12 5.00 -0.36
C LYS A 51 -12.52 6.14 0.46
N ASN A 52 -12.71 6.14 1.77
CA ASN A 52 -12.14 7.17 2.65
C ASN A 52 -10.62 6.95 2.78
N ALA A 53 -10.17 5.70 2.91
CA ALA A 53 -8.74 5.39 2.90
C ALA A 53 -8.05 5.81 1.59
N GLU A 54 -8.68 5.54 0.45
CA GLU A 54 -8.23 5.95 -0.88
C GLU A 54 -8.11 7.48 -0.98
N PHE A 55 -9.16 8.21 -0.60
CA PHE A 55 -9.18 9.67 -0.61
C PHE A 55 -7.98 10.26 0.14
N TRP A 56 -7.74 9.77 1.36
CA TRP A 56 -6.68 10.28 2.22
C TRP A 56 -5.28 10.02 1.65
N LEU A 57 -5.04 8.82 1.11
CA LEU A 57 -3.76 8.51 0.48
C LEU A 57 -3.53 9.34 -0.79
N LYS A 58 -4.56 9.51 -1.63
CA LYS A 58 -4.50 10.40 -2.81
C LYS A 58 -4.25 11.84 -2.41
N TYR A 59 -4.86 12.32 -1.33
CA TYR A 59 -4.60 13.66 -0.79
C TYR A 59 -3.13 13.82 -0.42
N GLY A 60 -2.57 12.90 0.38
CA GLY A 60 -1.17 12.96 0.81
C GLY A 60 -0.18 12.95 -0.36
N ILE A 61 -0.39 12.07 -1.35
CA ILE A 61 0.49 11.95 -2.52
C ILE A 61 0.66 13.28 -3.27
N LYS A 62 -0.35 14.16 -3.28
CA LYS A 62 -0.26 15.48 -3.95
C LYS A 62 0.77 16.41 -3.32
N TYR A 63 1.07 16.26 -2.03
CA TYR A 63 1.92 17.17 -1.27
C TYR A 63 3.26 16.57 -0.87
N ILE A 64 3.44 15.25 -0.99
CA ILE A 64 4.70 14.58 -0.65
C ILE A 64 5.77 14.89 -1.69
N LYS A 65 6.88 15.49 -1.24
CA LYS A 65 8.07 15.73 -2.06
C LYS A 65 9.06 14.56 -2.04
N ASP A 66 9.19 13.89 -0.90
CA ASP A 66 10.11 12.76 -0.73
C ASP A 66 9.62 11.52 -1.48
N ASP A 67 10.44 10.98 -2.38
CA ASP A 67 10.01 9.88 -3.24
C ASP A 67 9.86 8.55 -2.50
N ASN A 68 10.61 8.31 -1.42
CA ASN A 68 10.44 7.11 -0.60
C ASN A 68 9.11 7.14 0.15
N LEU A 69 8.75 8.28 0.72
CA LEU A 69 7.46 8.47 1.37
C LEU A 69 6.31 8.39 0.36
N LYS A 70 6.48 8.95 -0.83
CA LYS A 70 5.51 8.86 -1.93
C LYS A 70 5.30 7.40 -2.37
N ALA A 71 6.37 6.61 -2.42
CA ALA A 71 6.31 5.18 -2.71
C ALA A 71 5.54 4.41 -1.63
N ILE A 72 5.77 4.68 -0.34
CA ILE A 72 5.04 4.05 0.77
C ILE A 72 3.53 4.32 0.68
N PHE A 73 3.15 5.57 0.43
CA PHE A 73 1.75 5.96 0.23
C PHE A 73 1.14 5.24 -0.98
N SER A 74 1.87 5.22 -2.09
CA SER A 74 1.42 4.61 -3.34
C SER A 74 1.27 3.09 -3.21
N ILE A 75 2.14 2.40 -2.48
CA ILE A 75 1.99 0.96 -2.19
C ILE A 75 0.69 0.68 -1.44
N ARG A 76 0.35 1.50 -0.43
CA ARG A 76 -0.92 1.35 0.30
C ARG A 76 -2.12 1.65 -0.58
N LEU A 77 -2.04 2.72 -1.39
CA LEU A 77 -3.10 3.10 -2.31
C LEU A 77 -3.38 2.00 -3.34
N VAL A 78 -2.34 1.45 -3.97
CA VAL A 78 -2.47 0.35 -4.94
C VAL A 78 -3.13 -0.89 -4.31
N ARG A 79 -2.84 -1.20 -3.04
CA ARG A 79 -3.49 -2.32 -2.33
C ARG A 79 -4.97 -2.07 -2.05
N ILE A 80 -5.35 -0.84 -1.70
CA ILE A 80 -6.76 -0.46 -1.52
C ILE A 80 -7.50 -0.51 -2.87
N LEU A 81 -6.92 0.07 -3.91
CA LEU A 81 -7.48 0.02 -5.26
C LEU A 81 -7.62 -1.43 -5.76
N TYR A 82 -6.65 -2.30 -5.46
CA TYR A 82 -6.75 -3.74 -5.74
C TYR A 82 -7.94 -4.38 -5.01
N GLN A 83 -8.16 -4.08 -3.72
CA GLN A 83 -9.32 -4.59 -2.97
C GLN A 83 -10.66 -4.08 -3.52
N GLU A 84 -10.68 -2.88 -4.08
CA GLU A 84 -11.84 -2.31 -4.76
C GLU A 84 -11.97 -2.75 -6.24
N ASN A 85 -11.14 -3.70 -6.71
CA ASN A 85 -11.09 -4.16 -8.10
C ASN A 85 -10.75 -3.05 -9.13
N LYS A 86 -10.16 -1.93 -8.71
CA LYS A 86 -9.70 -0.81 -9.55
C LYS A 86 -8.34 -1.11 -10.18
N PHE A 87 -8.23 -2.24 -10.89
CA PHE A 87 -6.95 -2.78 -11.39
C PHE A 87 -6.22 -1.86 -12.37
N ILE A 88 -6.95 -1.19 -13.27
CA ILE A 88 -6.37 -0.27 -14.26
C ILE A 88 -5.65 0.88 -13.55
N GLU A 89 -6.29 1.47 -12.54
CA GLU A 89 -5.73 2.56 -11.76
C GLU A 89 -4.51 2.09 -10.98
N SER A 90 -4.59 0.93 -10.31
CA SER A 90 -3.45 0.30 -9.64
C SER A 90 -2.24 0.12 -10.55
N LEU A 91 -2.44 -0.39 -11.78
CA LEU A 91 -1.38 -0.58 -12.76
C LEU A 91 -0.78 0.74 -13.24
N SER A 92 -1.59 1.79 -13.36
CA SER A 92 -1.12 3.13 -13.73
C SER A 92 -0.15 3.70 -12.68
N ILE A 93 -0.48 3.54 -11.39
CA ILE A 93 0.37 3.98 -10.28
C ILE A 93 1.66 3.15 -10.27
N ILE A 94 1.56 1.82 -10.35
CA ILE A 94 2.73 0.91 -10.40
C ILE A 94 3.73 1.35 -11.48
N LYS A 95 3.25 1.73 -12.67
CA LYS A 95 4.11 2.15 -13.80
C LYS A 95 5.02 3.33 -13.42
N CYS A 96 4.58 4.22 -12.53
CA CYS A 96 5.37 5.37 -12.09
C CYS A 96 6.55 4.97 -11.18
N PHE A 97 6.52 3.80 -10.54
CA PHE A 97 7.50 3.40 -9.51
C PHE A 97 8.40 2.22 -9.90
N VAL A 98 8.13 1.52 -11.01
CA VAL A 98 8.96 0.37 -11.44
C VAL A 98 10.40 0.75 -11.82
N ASN A 99 10.68 2.03 -12.02
CA ASN A 99 12.02 2.54 -12.33
C ASN A 99 12.79 2.98 -11.07
N MET A 100 12.17 2.96 -9.89
CA MET A 100 12.85 3.25 -8.63
C MET A 100 13.45 1.98 -8.06
N ASP A 101 14.77 1.82 -8.11
CA ASP A 101 15.45 0.58 -7.73
C ASP A 101 15.09 0.08 -6.33
N SER A 102 14.94 0.99 -5.37
CA SER A 102 14.58 0.65 -3.97
C SER A 102 13.18 0.08 -3.79
N TRP A 103 12.25 0.34 -4.72
CA TRP A 103 10.83 -0.06 -4.60
C TRP A 103 10.35 -0.94 -5.76
N LYS A 104 11.13 -1.05 -6.83
CA LYS A 104 10.81 -1.76 -8.07
C LYS A 104 10.21 -3.14 -7.80
N TYR A 105 10.89 -3.97 -7.02
CA TYR A 105 10.45 -5.35 -6.78
C TYR A 105 9.18 -5.44 -5.94
N VAL A 106 8.95 -4.49 -5.02
CA VAL A 106 7.69 -4.41 -4.26
C VAL A 106 6.53 -4.10 -5.19
N PHE A 107 6.68 -3.11 -6.08
CA PHE A 107 5.65 -2.78 -7.07
C PHE A 107 5.44 -3.89 -8.11
N LEU A 108 6.52 -4.56 -8.54
CA LEU A 108 6.41 -5.73 -9.43
C LEU A 108 5.67 -6.89 -8.75
N ASN A 109 5.90 -7.14 -7.46
CA ASN A 109 5.19 -8.17 -6.73
C ASN A 109 3.67 -7.91 -6.75
N ILE A 110 3.26 -6.67 -6.45
CA ILE A 110 1.84 -6.25 -6.49
C ILE A 110 1.29 -6.30 -7.91
N LYS A 111 2.09 -5.95 -8.93
CA LYS A 111 1.70 -6.11 -10.35
C LYS A 111 1.38 -7.55 -10.68
N GLY A 112 2.21 -8.50 -10.23
CA GLY A 112 1.94 -9.93 -10.41
C GLY A 112 0.63 -10.35 -9.76
N ASP A 113 0.31 -9.85 -8.57
CA ASP A 113 -0.97 -10.12 -7.88
C ASP A 113 -2.17 -9.60 -8.69
N ILE A 114 -2.08 -8.38 -9.21
CA ILE A 114 -3.12 -7.81 -10.09
C ILE A 114 -3.29 -8.65 -11.36
N LEU A 115 -2.19 -9.03 -12.02
CA LEU A 115 -2.23 -9.86 -13.22
C LEU A 115 -2.89 -11.21 -12.98
N LEU A 116 -2.58 -11.86 -11.84
CA LEU A 116 -3.22 -13.12 -11.47
C LEU A 116 -4.73 -12.94 -11.31
N SER A 117 -5.16 -11.88 -10.62
CA SER A 117 -6.59 -11.61 -10.35
C SER A 117 -7.41 -11.28 -11.59
N ILE A 118 -6.79 -10.74 -12.64
CA ILE A 118 -7.45 -10.55 -13.95
C ILE A 118 -7.30 -11.77 -14.88
N GLY A 119 -6.81 -12.91 -14.37
CA GLY A 119 -6.68 -14.17 -15.11
C GLY A 119 -5.39 -14.31 -15.94
N ASP A 120 -4.50 -13.32 -15.93
CA ASP A 120 -3.23 -13.33 -16.65
C ASP A 120 -2.14 -14.07 -15.86
N ARG A 121 -2.35 -15.38 -15.66
CA ARG A 121 -1.45 -16.27 -14.93
C ARG A 121 -0.04 -16.30 -15.52
N LYS A 122 0.05 -16.24 -16.86
CA LYS A 122 1.33 -16.33 -17.59
C LYS A 122 2.22 -15.13 -17.29
N ASN A 123 1.68 -13.91 -17.38
CA ASN A 123 2.47 -12.72 -17.09
C ASN A 123 2.68 -12.51 -15.58
N ALA A 124 1.74 -12.91 -14.72
CA ALA A 124 1.95 -12.95 -13.28
C ALA A 124 3.17 -13.81 -12.91
N LYS A 125 3.22 -15.06 -13.40
CA LYS A 125 4.36 -15.97 -13.20
C LYS A 125 5.66 -15.37 -13.74
N LYS A 126 5.64 -14.77 -14.93
CA LYS A 126 6.82 -14.14 -15.54
C LYS A 126 7.40 -13.05 -14.64
N ILE A 127 6.56 -12.22 -14.04
CA ILE A 127 7.01 -11.17 -13.12
C ILE A 127 7.59 -11.75 -11.84
N TRP A 128 6.95 -12.75 -11.25
CA TRP A 128 7.45 -13.37 -10.02
C TRP A 128 8.77 -14.12 -10.22
N LEU A 129 8.96 -14.77 -11.37
CA LEU A 129 10.26 -15.35 -11.74
C LEU A 129 11.34 -14.27 -11.92
N TYR A 130 10.98 -13.13 -12.51
CA TYR A 130 11.91 -12.00 -12.63
C TYR A 130 12.35 -11.49 -11.25
N ILE A 131 11.43 -11.34 -10.29
CA ILE A 131 11.77 -10.96 -8.91
C ILE A 131 12.67 -12.00 -8.25
N LEU A 132 12.32 -13.30 -8.36
CA LEU A 132 13.09 -14.39 -7.77
C LEU A 132 14.57 -14.40 -8.21
N ASN A 133 14.82 -14.03 -9.47
CA ASN A 133 16.15 -14.06 -10.07
C ASN A 133 16.97 -12.77 -9.86
N ASN A 134 16.32 -11.61 -9.66
CA ASN A 134 16.99 -10.30 -9.71
C ASN A 134 16.92 -9.50 -8.40
N ASP A 135 15.99 -9.84 -7.50
CA ASP A 135 15.92 -9.18 -6.19
C ASP A 135 16.90 -9.83 -5.20
N ASN A 136 17.45 -9.01 -4.30
CA ASN A 136 18.34 -9.42 -3.21
C ASN A 136 17.58 -9.62 -1.90
N ASN A 137 16.31 -9.19 -1.80
CA ASN A 137 15.50 -9.37 -0.59
C ASN A 137 15.06 -10.84 -0.42
N ILE A 138 15.67 -11.54 0.55
CA ILE A 138 15.41 -12.95 0.84
C ILE A 138 13.92 -13.23 1.13
N PHE A 139 13.27 -12.35 1.88
CA PHE A 139 11.86 -12.51 2.23
C PHE A 139 10.97 -12.39 0.99
N LEU A 140 11.20 -11.40 0.12
CA LEU A 140 10.39 -11.24 -1.08
C LEU A 140 10.59 -12.41 -2.05
N LYS A 141 11.83 -12.91 -2.21
CA LYS A 141 12.13 -14.13 -2.99
C LYS A 141 11.35 -15.34 -2.47
N TYR A 142 11.35 -15.55 -1.16
CA TYR A 142 10.59 -16.64 -0.54
C TYR A 142 9.08 -16.51 -0.82
N LEU A 143 8.53 -15.31 -0.66
CA LEU A 143 7.12 -15.03 -0.91
C LEU A 143 6.72 -15.28 -2.37
N VAL A 144 7.50 -14.82 -3.34
CA VAL A 144 7.18 -15.07 -4.76
C VAL A 144 7.36 -16.54 -5.16
N LYS A 145 8.27 -17.28 -4.51
CA LYS A 145 8.40 -18.74 -4.70
C LYS A 145 7.13 -19.47 -4.27
N LEU A 146 6.55 -19.12 -3.13
CA LEU A 146 5.27 -19.69 -2.68
C LEU A 146 4.15 -19.39 -3.68
N LYS A 147 4.06 -18.16 -4.17
CA LYS A 147 3.05 -17.75 -5.17
C LYS A 147 3.19 -18.47 -6.50
N ILE A 148 4.43 -18.69 -6.98
CA ILE A 148 4.68 -19.45 -8.21
C ILE A 148 4.19 -20.90 -8.05
N ASN A 149 4.45 -21.51 -6.89
CA ASN A 149 4.06 -22.88 -6.61
C ASN A 149 2.53 -23.05 -6.51
N SER A 150 1.80 -22.02 -6.06
CA SER A 150 0.34 -22.07 -5.93
C SER A 150 -0.44 -21.75 -7.22
N ILE A 151 0.23 -21.36 -8.31
CA ILE A 151 -0.43 -21.18 -9.62
C ILE A 151 -0.70 -22.54 -10.31
N TYR A 152 0.00 -23.59 -9.87
CA TYR A 152 -0.11 -24.96 -10.35
C TYR A 152 -0.98 -25.79 -9.42
#